data_AF-A0A224YYW1-F1
#
_entry.id   AF-A0A224YYW1-F1
#
_cell.length_a   1.000
_cell.length_b   1.000
_cell.length_c   1.000
_cell.angle_alpha   90.00
_cell.angle_beta   90.00
_cell.angle_gamma   90.00
#
_symmetry.space_group_name_H-M   'P 1'
#
loop_
_entity.id
_entity.type
_entity.pdbx_description
1 polymer ?
#
loop_
_entity_poly.entity_id
_entity_poly.type
_entity_poly.pdbx_seq_one_letter_code
_entity_poly.pdbx_strand_id
1 'polypeptide(L)'
;MDLVPRETTPPPDGCPRKENAMVDIGGGLRMNSGAWIHIQGHQKDSLFVKDLILGIWPKEQLKNRSLQGNHCPRFLDLPAKTPLTPWQLEVVR
;
A
#
# COMPACT_ATOMS: atom_id res chain seq x y z
N MET A 1 -44.35 28.94 -28.28
CA MET A 1 -44.00 28.49 -26.92
C MET A 1 -42.77 27.62 -27.08
N ASP A 2 -41.65 28.29 -27.24
CA ASP A 2 -40.38 27.68 -27.56
C ASP A 2 -39.77 27.11 -26.27
N LEU A 3 -39.60 25.79 -26.25
CA LEU A 3 -38.98 25.08 -25.14
C LEU A 3 -37.48 25.35 -25.20
N VAL A 4 -37.02 26.25 -24.32
CA VAL A 4 -35.60 26.47 -24.05
C VAL A 4 -34.98 25.15 -23.54
N PRO A 5 -33.93 24.61 -24.18
CA PRO A 5 -33.17 23.51 -23.61
C PRO A 5 -32.45 24.00 -22.36
N ARG A 6 -32.67 23.34 -21.23
CA ARG A 6 -31.86 23.56 -20.02
C ARG A 6 -30.44 23.12 -20.33
N GLU A 7 -29.58 24.10 -20.55
CA GLU A 7 -28.14 23.96 -20.63
C GLU A 7 -27.65 23.44 -19.27
N THR A 8 -27.45 22.13 -19.17
CA THR A 8 -26.78 21.50 -18.02
C THR A 8 -25.31 21.87 -18.12
N THR A 9 -24.96 23.02 -17.56
CA THR A 9 -23.57 23.40 -17.34
C THR A 9 -22.90 22.32 -16.47
N PRO A 10 -21.78 21.70 -16.93
CA PRO A 10 -21.00 20.84 -16.06
C PRO A 10 -20.47 21.66 -14.88
N PRO A 11 -20.42 21.11 -13.66
CA PRO A 11 -19.91 21.82 -12.51
C PRO A 11 -18.45 22.26 -12.76
N PRO A 12 -18.05 23.44 -12.26
CA PRO A 12 -16.72 23.98 -12.49
C PRO A 12 -15.66 23.04 -11.91
N ASP A 13 -14.60 22.80 -12.68
CA ASP A 13 -13.40 22.04 -12.31
C ASP A 13 -12.90 22.46 -10.93
N GLY A 14 -13.25 21.67 -9.92
CA GLY A 14 -13.21 22.12 -8.52
C GLY A 14 -13.01 21.00 -7.52
N CYS A 15 -12.02 20.14 -7.78
CA CYS A 15 -11.12 19.52 -6.79
C CYS A 15 -10.31 18.43 -7.52
N PRO A 16 -8.96 18.47 -7.55
CA PRO A 16 -8.22 17.27 -7.89
C PRO A 16 -8.64 16.22 -6.86
N ARG A 17 -9.31 15.18 -7.37
CA ARG A 17 -9.79 14.04 -6.61
C ARG A 17 -8.68 13.64 -5.62
N LYS A 18 -8.92 13.77 -4.31
CA LYS A 18 -7.96 13.43 -3.23
C LYS A 18 -7.50 11.96 -3.25
N GLU A 19 -7.90 11.18 -4.25
CA GLU A 19 -7.63 9.75 -4.41
C GLU A 19 -6.14 9.39 -4.51
N ASN A 20 -5.26 10.37 -4.77
CA ASN A 20 -3.81 10.14 -4.87
C ASN A 20 -2.97 10.85 -3.78
N ALA A 21 -3.59 11.35 -2.72
CA ALA A 21 -2.80 11.95 -1.64
C ALA A 21 -1.91 10.88 -0.98
N MET A 22 -0.60 11.13 -0.94
CA MET A 22 0.40 10.22 -0.36
C MET A 22 0.82 10.72 1.02
N VAL A 23 0.69 9.88 2.04
CA VAL A 23 1.11 10.14 3.43
C VAL A 23 2.47 9.51 3.70
N ASP A 24 3.29 10.15 4.54
CA ASP A 24 4.53 9.58 5.06
C ASP A 24 4.18 8.70 6.27
N ILE A 25 4.58 7.43 6.24
CA ILE A 25 4.36 6.45 7.31
C ILE A 25 5.62 6.20 8.15
N GLY A 26 6.72 6.91 7.87
CA GLY A 26 7.96 6.86 8.62
C GLY A 26 9.19 6.82 7.70
N GLY A 27 10.26 7.51 8.11
CA GLY A 27 11.56 7.44 7.44
C GLY A 27 11.58 7.91 5.97
N GLY A 28 10.53 8.59 5.48
CA GLY A 28 10.35 8.96 4.08
C GLY A 28 9.61 7.93 3.23
N LEU A 29 9.12 6.83 3.84
CA LEU A 29 8.29 5.84 3.16
C LEU A 29 6.87 6.36 3.01
N ARG A 30 6.36 6.39 1.78
CA ARG A 30 5.05 6.99 1.47
C ARG A 30 4.03 5.97 0.99
N MET A 31 2.80 6.19 1.38
CA MET A 31 1.65 5.32 1.13
C MET A 31 0.43 6.14 0.68
N ASN A 32 -0.47 5.54 -0.11
CA ASN A 32 -1.74 6.17 -0.43
C ASN A 32 -2.57 6.41 0.84
N SER A 33 -3.06 7.64 1.01
CA SER A 33 -3.82 8.09 2.19
C SER A 33 -5.07 7.25 2.46
N GLY A 34 -5.82 6.84 1.43
CA GLY A 34 -6.99 6.00 1.58
C GLY A 34 -6.62 4.60 2.07
N ALA A 35 -5.55 4.03 1.53
CA ALA A 35 -5.02 2.76 2.01
C ALA A 35 -4.52 2.85 3.47
N TRP A 36 -3.84 3.94 3.83
CA TRP A 36 -3.37 4.15 5.20
C TRP A 36 -4.53 4.23 6.21
N ILE A 37 -5.55 5.02 5.92
CA ILE A 37 -6.75 5.14 6.76
C ILE A 37 -7.43 3.77 6.93
N HIS A 38 -7.53 2.99 5.85
CA HIS A 38 -8.10 1.65 5.92
C HIS A 38 -7.28 0.73 6.85
N ILE A 39 -5.95 0.73 6.70
CA ILE A 39 -5.05 -0.09 7.51
C ILE A 39 -5.14 0.28 8.99
N GLN A 40 -5.15 1.58 9.31
CA GLN A 40 -5.29 2.06 10.69
C GLN A 40 -6.62 1.66 11.36
N GLY A 41 -7.65 1.34 10.57
CA GLY A 41 -8.94 0.86 11.08
C GLY A 41 -8.94 -0.60 11.55
N HIS A 42 -7.87 -1.37 11.32
CA HIS A 42 -7.79 -2.77 11.75
C HIS A 42 -7.65 -2.88 13.26
N GLN A 43 -8.54 -3.66 13.89
CA GLN A 43 -8.50 -3.94 15.33
C GLN A 43 -7.61 -5.14 15.70
N LYS A 44 -7.15 -5.91 14.72
CA LYS A 44 -6.28 -7.08 14.92
C LYS A 44 -4.90 -6.79 14.35
N ASP A 45 -3.87 -6.91 15.19
CA ASP A 45 -2.47 -6.64 14.80
C ASP A 45 -2.04 -7.46 13.58
N SER A 46 -2.43 -8.74 13.51
CA SER A 46 -2.08 -9.58 12.37
C SER A 46 -2.69 -9.12 11.06
N LEU A 47 -3.87 -8.49 11.08
CA LEU A 47 -4.50 -7.91 9.89
C LEU A 47 -3.87 -6.56 9.55
N PHE A 48 -3.61 -5.72 10.56
CA PHE A 48 -2.89 -4.46 10.41
C PHE A 48 -1.53 -4.69 9.73
N VAL A 49 -0.70 -5.57 10.30
CA VAL A 49 0.65 -5.86 9.78
C VAL A 49 0.58 -6.45 8.36
N LYS A 50 -0.35 -7.37 8.10
CA LYS A 50 -0.50 -7.98 6.77
C LYS A 50 -0.83 -6.92 5.71
N ASP A 51 -1.80 -6.04 5.98
CA ASP A 51 -2.23 -5.04 5.00
C ASP A 51 -1.21 -3.90 4.88
N LEU A 52 -0.50 -3.56 5.97
CA LEU A 52 0.66 -2.66 5.93
C LEU A 52 1.77 -3.19 5.01
N ILE A 53 2.15 -4.46 5.17
CA ILE A 53 3.15 -5.11 4.31
C ILE A 53 2.69 -5.10 2.84
N LEU A 54 1.42 -5.39 2.57
CA LEU A 54 0.87 -5.33 1.21
C LEU A 54 0.82 -3.91 0.62
N GLY A 55 0.71 -2.90 1.47
CA GLY A 55 0.75 -1.50 1.06
C GLY A 55 2.16 -1.00 0.71
N ILE A 56 3.19 -1.64 1.25
CA ILE A 56 4.61 -1.25 1.06
C ILE A 56 5.27 -2.06 -0.05
N TRP A 57 5.03 -3.36 -0.10
CA TRP A 57 5.62 -4.26 -1.09
C TRP A 57 4.58 -4.87 -2.02
N PRO A 58 4.86 -4.92 -3.34
CA PRO A 58 4.03 -5.68 -4.27
C PRO A 58 3.97 -7.16 -3.88
N LYS A 59 2.81 -7.80 -4.10
CA LYS A 59 2.60 -9.23 -3.82
C LYS A 59 3.67 -10.13 -4.46
N GLU A 60 4.12 -9.80 -5.67
CA GLU A 60 5.16 -10.55 -6.37
C GLU A 60 6.52 -10.48 -5.68
N GLN A 61 6.84 -9.39 -4.99
CA GLN A 61 8.04 -9.32 -4.15
C GLN A 61 7.87 -10.18 -2.90
N LEU A 62 6.72 -10.12 -2.24
CA LEU A 62 6.45 -10.89 -1.01
C LEU A 62 6.44 -12.40 -1.24
N LYS A 63 6.01 -12.86 -2.43
CA LYS A 63 6.08 -14.28 -2.81
C LYS A 63 7.52 -14.78 -2.94
N ASN A 64 8.39 -13.96 -3.52
CA ASN A 64 9.74 -14.36 -3.94
C ASN A 64 10.84 -13.93 -2.97
N ARG A 65 10.51 -13.15 -1.93
CA ARG A 65 11.44 -12.66 -0.92
C ARG A 65 11.09 -13.18 0.47
N SER A 66 12.05 -13.11 1.38
CA SER A 66 11.87 -13.43 2.80
C SER A 66 12.28 -12.25 3.67
N LEU A 67 11.99 -12.28 4.96
CA LEU A 67 12.39 -11.18 5.85
C LEU A 67 13.91 -11.00 5.94
N GLN A 68 14.64 -12.10 6.10
CA GLN A 68 16.08 -12.07 6.41
C GLN A 68 16.96 -12.70 5.33
N GLY A 69 16.38 -13.37 4.33
CA GLY A 69 17.16 -14.12 3.35
C GLY A 69 17.56 -15.53 3.79
N ASN A 70 17.19 -15.93 5.01
CA ASN A 70 17.64 -17.18 5.60
C ASN A 70 17.03 -18.40 4.91
N HIS A 71 17.86 -19.41 4.70
CA HIS A 71 17.45 -20.69 4.16
C HIS A 71 16.66 -21.47 5.22
N CYS A 72 15.56 -22.12 4.81
CA CYS A 72 14.76 -22.92 5.72
C CYS A 72 15.40 -24.31 5.88
N PRO A 73 15.84 -24.71 7.09
CA PRO A 73 16.52 -26.00 7.29
C PRO A 73 15.65 -27.21 6.94
N ARG A 74 14.33 -27.03 6.82
CA ARG A 74 13.38 -28.06 6.39
C ARG A 74 13.38 -28.31 4.87
N PHE A 75 13.86 -27.37 4.07
CA PHE A 75 13.76 -27.41 2.60
C PHE A 75 15.12 -27.16 1.93
N LEU A 76 16.11 -28.01 2.24
CA LEU A 76 17.51 -27.90 1.78
C LEU A 76 17.64 -27.79 0.26
N ASP A 77 16.73 -28.41 -0.50
CA ASP A 77 16.78 -28.45 -1.96
C ASP A 77 16.22 -27.20 -2.64
N LEU A 78 15.55 -26.32 -1.89
CA LEU A 78 15.01 -25.07 -2.43
C LEU A 78 16.00 -23.92 -2.24
N PRO A 79 16.16 -23.04 -3.23
CA PRO A 79 17.02 -21.86 -3.09
C PRO A 79 16.48 -20.91 -2.01
N ALA A 80 17.39 -20.28 -1.27
CA ALA A 80 17.03 -19.24 -0.32
C ALA A 80 16.41 -18.03 -1.05
N LYS A 81 15.31 -17.51 -0.52
CA LYS A 81 14.67 -16.30 -1.05
C LYS A 81 15.46 -15.07 -0.67
N THR A 82 15.66 -14.11 -1.58
CA THR A 82 16.31 -12.82 -1.28
C THR A 82 15.61 -12.09 -0.11
N PRO A 83 16.33 -11.36 0.76
CA PRO A 83 15.70 -10.55 1.80
C PRO A 83 14.83 -9.41 1.24
N LEU A 84 13.86 -8.97 2.03
CA LEU A 84 13.20 -7.69 1.85
C LEU A 84 14.19 -6.55 2.13
N THR A 85 13.88 -5.38 1.59
CA THR A 85 14.70 -4.17 1.68
C THR A 85 14.90 -3.73 3.15
N PRO A 86 16.15 -3.65 3.64
CA PRO A 86 16.42 -3.39 5.07
C PRO A 86 15.82 -2.09 5.60
N TRP A 87 15.90 -1.00 4.83
CA TRP A 87 15.35 0.31 5.24
C TRP A 87 13.82 0.29 5.39
N GLN A 88 13.10 -0.31 4.43
CA GLN A 88 11.64 -0.41 4.53
C GLN A 88 11.20 -1.34 5.67
N LEU A 89 11.99 -2.39 5.96
CA LEU A 89 11.77 -3.23 7.14
C LEU A 89 12.01 -2.50 8.45
N GLU A 90 13.01 -1.62 8.51
CA GLU A 90 13.31 -0.81 9.70
C GLU A 90 12.20 0.19 10.01
N VAL A 91 11.60 0.81 8.99
CA VAL A 91 10.44 1.69 9.15
C VAL A 91 9.20 0.97 9.71
N VAL A 92 9.05 -0.32 9.43
CA VAL A 92 7.85 -1.11 9.76
C VAL A 92 8.00 -1.92 11.06
N ARG A 93 9.22 -2.03 11.59
CA ARG A 93 9.52 -2.74 12.84
C ARG A 93 9.10 -1.95 14.07
#